data_AF-A0A6I7QPK7-F1
#
_entry.id   AF-A0A6I7QPK7-F1
#
_cell.length_a   1.000
_cell.length_b   1.000
_cell.length_c   1.000
_cell.angle_alpha   90.00
_cell.angle_beta   90.00
_cell.angle_gamma   90.00
#
_symmetry.space_group_name_H-M   'P 1'
#
loop_
_entity.id
_entity.type
_entity.pdbx_description
1 polymer ?
#
loop_
_entity_poly.entity_id
_entity_poly.type
_entity_poly.pdbx_seq_one_letter_code
_entity_poly.pdbx_strand_id
1 'polypeptide(L)'
;MRINFNIVVTVRLTPEIESEIDRIASVEKKTKSDIVKEALKEYINVHANVGSAFKLGEDLFGVSESGDTDRSISYRDRLKEKLRAKHAH
;
A
#
# COMPACT_ATOMS: atom_id res chain seq x y z
N MET A 1 -2.87 20.41 -17.84
CA MET A 1 -4.34 20.25 -17.87
C MET A 1 -4.65 18.79 -17.57
N ARG A 2 -5.21 18.46 -16.40
CA ARG A 2 -5.61 17.08 -16.07
C ARG A 2 -7.01 16.85 -16.63
N ILE A 3 -7.14 15.96 -17.61
CA ILE A 3 -8.43 15.52 -18.12
C ILE A 3 -8.97 14.49 -17.13
N ASN A 4 -10.08 14.80 -16.45
CA ASN A 4 -10.76 13.84 -15.59
C ASN A 4 -11.53 12.86 -16.48
N PHE A 5 -11.05 11.61 -16.54
CA PHE A 5 -11.78 10.52 -17.19
C PHE A 5 -12.80 9.95 -16.19
N ASN A 6 -14.07 9.92 -16.59
CA ASN A 6 -15.09 9.18 -15.85
C ASN A 6 -15.11 7.74 -16.36
N ILE A 7 -15.02 6.78 -15.44
CA ILE A 7 -14.98 5.34 -15.75
C ILE A 7 -16.30 4.73 -15.28
N VAL A 8 -16.93 3.93 -16.15
CA VAL A 8 -18.16 3.19 -15.83
C VAL A 8 -17.80 1.73 -15.63
N VAL A 9 -18.25 1.14 -14.53
CA VAL A 9 -18.05 -0.27 -14.19
C VAL A 9 -19.41 -0.93 -14.03
N THR A 10 -19.64 -2.03 -14.75
CA THR A 10 -20.85 -2.84 -14.63
C THR A 10 -20.53 -4.08 -13.80
N VAL A 11 -21.26 -4.27 -12.69
CA VAL A 11 -21.08 -5.41 -11.78
C VAL A 11 -22.41 -6.12 -11.61
N ARG A 12 -22.40 -7.45 -11.59
CA ARG A 12 -23.58 -8.24 -11.22
C ARG A 12 -23.62 -8.42 -9.71
N LEU A 13 -24.71 -7.99 -9.09
CA LEU A 13 -24.95 -8.16 -7.66
C LEU A 13 -26.01 -9.24 -7.46
N THR A 14 -25.97 -9.90 -6.31
CA THR A 14 -27.05 -10.80 -5.94
C THR A 14 -28.26 -9.97 -5.46
N PRO A 15 -29.49 -10.51 -5.53
CA PRO A 15 -30.70 -9.77 -5.13
C PRO A 15 -30.66 -9.29 -3.69
N GLU A 16 -30.01 -10.05 -2.80
CA GLU A 16 -29.88 -9.71 -1.38
C GLU A 16 -29.04 -8.45 -1.18
N ILE A 17 -27.92 -8.33 -1.90
CA ILE A 17 -27.03 -7.17 -1.81
C ILE A 17 -27.72 -5.93 -2.42
N GLU A 18 -28.40 -6.08 -3.55
CA GLU A 18 -29.13 -4.98 -4.16
C GLU A 18 -30.23 -4.45 -3.24
N SER A 19 -31.00 -5.34 -2.61
CA SER A 19 -32.04 -4.96 -1.66
C SER A 19 -31.47 -4.19 -0.45
N GLU A 20 -30.29 -4.57 0.02
CA GLU A 20 -29.66 -3.88 1.16
C GLU A 20 -29.11 -2.50 0.77
N ILE A 21 -28.54 -2.37 -0.43
CA ILE A 21 -28.15 -1.06 -0.98
C ILE A 21 -29.37 -0.14 -1.09
N ASP A 22 -30.52 -0.67 -1.51
CA ASP A 22 -31.76 0.12 -1.65
C ASP A 22 -32.31 0.57 -0.31
N ARG A 23 -32.21 -0.29 0.70
CA ARG A 23 -32.58 0.05 2.07
C ARG A 23 -31.70 1.18 2.60
N ILE A 24 -30.38 1.08 2.44
CA ILE A 24 -29.43 2.10 2.90
C ILE A 24 -29.63 3.42 2.14
N ALA A 25 -29.80 3.35 0.81
CA ALA A 25 -30.09 4.51 -0.04
C ALA A 25 -31.32 5.29 0.43
N SER A 26 -32.37 4.55 0.80
CA SER A 26 -33.62 5.13 1.29
C SER A 26 -33.45 5.79 2.66
N VAL A 27 -32.71 5.17 3.57
CA VAL A 27 -32.47 5.69 4.93
C VAL A 27 -31.55 6.92 4.90
N GLU A 28 -30.46 6.86 4.14
CA GLU A 28 -29.44 7.92 4.08
C GLU A 28 -29.78 9.04 3.10
N LYS A 29 -30.86 8.89 2.30
CA LYS A 29 -31.23 9.80 1.21
C LYS A 29 -30.09 10.01 0.20
N LYS A 30 -29.33 8.95 -0.07
CA LYS A 30 -28.22 8.92 -1.03
C LYS A 30 -28.59 8.11 -2.25
N THR A 31 -27.90 8.34 -3.37
CA THR A 31 -28.07 7.47 -4.55
C THR A 31 -27.32 6.15 -4.34
N LYS A 32 -27.79 5.08 -5.00
CA LYS A 32 -27.09 3.77 -5.00
C LYS A 32 -25.62 3.94 -5.42
N SER A 33 -25.38 4.78 -6.44
CA SER A 33 -24.04 5.07 -6.95
C SER A 33 -23.14 5.74 -5.92
N ASP A 34 -23.68 6.60 -5.05
CA ASP A 34 -22.89 7.26 -4.01
C ASP A 34 -22.50 6.28 -2.90
N ILE A 35 -23.43 5.42 -2.49
CA ILE A 35 -23.15 4.33 -1.54
C ILE A 35 -22.07 3.40 -2.08
N VAL A 36 -22.19 2.95 -3.34
CA VAL A 36 -21.20 2.07 -3.96
C VAL A 36 -19.83 2.75 -4.05
N LYS A 37 -19.77 4.05 -4.37
CA LYS A 37 -18.50 4.81 -4.38
C LYS A 37 -17.88 4.91 -3.00
N GLU A 38 -18.68 5.17 -1.96
CA GLU A 38 -18.20 5.26 -0.57
C GLU A 38 -17.65 3.90 -0.10
N ALA A 39 -18.40 2.82 -0.33
CA ALA A 39 -17.97 1.47 0.00
C ALA A 39 -16.66 1.08 -0.71
N LEU A 40 -16.53 1.41 -2.00
CA LEU A 40 -15.29 1.15 -2.76
C LEU A 40 -14.11 1.97 -2.22
N LYS A 41 -14.31 3.23 -1.85
CA LYS A 41 -13.25 4.05 -1.23
C LYS A 41 -12.79 3.43 0.08
N GLU A 42 -13.72 3.00 0.92
CA GLU A 42 -13.41 2.38 2.20
C GLU A 42 -12.68 1.04 2.00
N TYR A 43 -13.15 0.19 1.09
CA TYR A 43 -12.49 -1.06 0.72
C TYR A 43 -11.05 -0.83 0.26
N ILE A 44 -10.83 0.15 -0.63
CA ILE A 44 -9.49 0.51 -1.10
C ILE A 44 -8.63 1.03 0.05
N ASN A 45 -9.15 1.90 0.92
CA ASN A 45 -8.41 2.45 2.05
C ASN A 45 -7.97 1.36 3.03
N VAL A 46 -8.86 0.41 3.34
CA VAL A 46 -8.51 -0.75 4.18
C VAL A 46 -7.36 -1.52 3.56
N HIS A 47 -7.44 -1.86 2.27
CA HIS A 47 -6.40 -2.64 1.59
C HIS A 47 -5.11 -1.87 1.32
N ALA A 48 -5.19 -0.55 1.12
CA ALA A 48 -4.03 0.32 0.99
C ALA A 48 -3.26 0.42 2.31
N ASN A 49 -3.96 0.43 3.46
CA ASN A 49 -3.33 0.48 4.78
C ASN A 49 -2.83 -0.88 5.27
N VAL A 50 -3.35 -1.99 4.74
CA VAL A 50 -2.74 -3.33 4.92
C VAL A 50 -1.41 -3.45 4.15
N GLY A 51 -1.23 -2.63 3.10
CA GLY A 51 -0.06 -2.59 2.24
C GLY A 51 1.11 -1.76 2.77
N SER A 52 1.78 -2.22 3.82
CA SER A 52 3.20 -2.61 3.74
C SER A 52 3.74 -2.86 5.15
N ALA A 53 4.21 -4.08 5.40
CA ALA A 53 5.00 -4.41 6.58
C ALA A 53 6.20 -3.45 6.76
N PHE A 54 6.68 -2.85 5.66
CA PHE A 54 7.68 -1.79 5.64
C PHE A 54 7.23 -0.53 6.40
N LYS A 55 6.04 -0.01 6.13
CA LYS A 55 5.50 1.19 6.80
C LYS A 55 5.08 0.89 8.24
N LEU A 56 4.65 -0.34 8.51
CA LEU A 56 4.28 -0.79 9.86
C LEU A 56 5.48 -0.96 10.80
N GLY A 57 6.70 -1.10 10.27
CA GLY A 57 7.94 -1.20 11.03
C GLY A 57 8.89 -0.02 10.80
N GLU A 58 8.45 1.05 10.15
CA GLU A 58 9.28 2.24 9.84
C GLU A 58 9.88 2.86 11.11
N ASP A 59 9.16 2.79 12.23
CA ASP A 59 9.62 3.20 13.56
C ASP A 59 10.65 2.24 14.19
N LEU A 60 10.68 0.97 13.74
CA LEU A 60 11.64 -0.05 14.14
C LEU A 60 12.89 -0.07 13.25
N PHE A 61 12.81 0.47 12.02
CA PHE A 61 13.93 0.58 11.08
C PHE A 61 14.53 2.00 11.13
N GLY A 62 15.78 2.14 11.61
CA GLY A 62 16.48 3.45 11.65
C GLY A 62 17.09 3.82 13.01
N VAL A 63 16.80 3.06 14.07
CA VAL A 63 17.38 3.26 15.42
C VAL A 63 18.89 3.00 15.46
N SER A 64 19.46 2.45 14.40
CA SER A 64 20.89 2.27 14.23
C SER A 64 21.31 2.74 12.85
N GLU A 65 21.29 4.05 12.65
CA GLU A 65 22.10 4.68 11.62
C GLU A 65 23.57 4.41 11.93
N SER A 66 24.08 3.26 11.50
CA SER A 66 25.50 3.23 11.17
C SER A 66 25.63 4.17 9.99
N GLY A 67 26.17 5.37 10.21
CA GLY A 67 26.28 6.49 9.24
C GLY A 67 27.13 6.19 8.00
N ASP A 68 26.94 5.03 7.41
CA ASP A 68 27.68 4.45 6.31
C ASP A 68 26.64 3.79 5.38
N THR A 69 26.05 4.62 4.53
CA THR A 69 24.98 4.27 3.58
C THR A 69 25.46 3.43 2.40
N ASP A 70 26.78 3.20 2.31
CA ASP A 70 27.44 2.59 1.16
C ASP A 70 27.77 1.10 1.36
N ARG A 71 27.40 0.51 2.51
CA ARG A 71 27.76 -0.89 2.86
C ARG A 71 27.34 -1.92 1.82
N SER A 72 26.24 -1.70 1.11
CA SER A 72 25.75 -2.62 0.07
C SER A 72 26.51 -2.49 -1.25
N ILE A 73 27.04 -1.30 -1.55
CA ILE A 73 27.72 -1.01 -2.82
C ILE A 73 29.19 -1.42 -2.72
N SER A 74 29.87 -1.08 -1.62
CA SER A 74 31.29 -1.41 -1.40
C SER A 74 31.52 -2.75 -0.69
N TYR A 75 30.48 -3.57 -0.48
CA TYR A 75 30.57 -4.87 0.21
C TYR A 75 31.66 -5.78 -0.36
N ARG A 76 31.75 -5.88 -1.69
CA ARG A 76 32.70 -6.76 -2.38
C ARG A 76 34.14 -6.29 -2.21
N ASP A 77 34.38 -4.99 -2.24
CA ASP A 77 35.74 -4.43 -2.16
C ASP A 77 36.26 -4.48 -0.73
N ARG A 78 35.40 -4.18 0.26
CA ARG A 78 35.71 -4.34 1.69
C ARG A 78 35.98 -5.81 2.06
N LEU A 79 35.25 -6.77 1.49
CA LEU A 79 35.49 -8.18 1.71
C LEU A 79 36.85 -8.62 1.15
N LYS A 80 37.20 -8.18 -0.07
CA LYS A 80 38.50 -8.47 -0.68
C LYS A 80 39.65 -7.86 0.13
N GLU A 81 39.48 -6.65 0.64
CA GLU A 81 40.48 -5.98 1.47
C GLU A 81 40.71 -6.73 2.78
N LYS A 82 39.64 -7.14 3.48
CA LYS A 82 39.73 -7.97 4.69
C LYS A 82 40.39 -9.32 4.43
N LEU A 83 40.06 -9.98 3.31
CA LEU A 83 40.69 -11.25 2.92
C LEU A 83 42.18 -11.07 2.63
N ARG A 84 42.55 -10.03 1.87
CA ARG A 84 43.96 -9.71 1.60
C ARG A 84 44.73 -9.40 2.88
N ALA A 85 44.17 -8.59 3.78
CA ALA A 85 44.79 -8.28 5.07
C ALA A 85 44.99 -9.53 5.94
N LYS A 86 44.05 -10.50 5.89
CA LYS A 86 44.15 -11.76 6.65
C LYS A 86 45.16 -12.74 6.05
N HIS A 87 45.43 -12.65 4.76
CA HIS A 87 46.34 -13.54 4.02
C HIS A 87 47.66 -12.84 3.60
N ALA A 88 47.94 -11.64 4.13
CA ALA A 88 49.17 -10.89 3.87
C ALA A 88 50.35 -11.29 4.80
N HIS A 89 50.25 -12.46 5.44
CA HIS A 89 51.32 -13.07 6.23
C HIS A 89 51.46 -14.55 5.84
#